data_AF-A0A452QFN7-F1
#
_entry.id   AF-A0A452QFN7-F1
#
_cell.length_a   1.000
_cell.length_b   1.000
_cell.length_c   1.000
_cell.angle_alpha   90.00
_cell.angle_beta   90.00
_cell.angle_gamma   90.00
#
_symmetry.space_group_name_H-M   'P 1'
#
loop_
_entity.id
_entity.type
_entity.pdbx_description
1 polymer ?
#
loop_
_entity_poly.entity_id
_entity_poly.type
_entity_poly.pdbx_seq_one_letter_code
_entity_poly.pdbx_strand_id
1 'polypeptide(L)'
;MGKSCKRILPTTTAAPGMRIWLQSGPLPLLMLFSALQTPTWSSEVAVNIDFDLAPDSFDDQYQGCSPQVMEKLSQGDYFAKELKVYRNYHRVWANAHFTWLNQAKDLPKNMTVTHAVAILVYTSNNSVRTDFTRAMASAGRSPQQYKHSFHFKYLHYYLTSAIQLLREEMVMKNDSLCFEVHHEMKGIYLEAYRGAIIRFGQFLSTSRLKEAAQKFGNQTLFTIFTCLGAPVQEVSLKEEVLVPPYEVFKVVNMSSHPRGNWLQLQSAGNVSAYNCQLLKVIQAISISQRFGAAVLP
;
A
#
# COMPACT_ATOMS: atom_id res chain seq x y z
N MET A 1 -30.10 -48.72 50.62
CA MET A 1 -30.88 -49.58 49.69
C MET A 1 -30.31 -49.39 48.28
N GLY A 2 -30.24 -50.35 47.36
CA GLY A 2 -30.50 -51.79 47.44
C GLY A 2 -30.19 -52.51 46.10
N LYS A 3 -29.25 -53.46 46.14
CA LYS A 3 -29.01 -54.63 45.26
C LYS A 3 -29.07 -54.52 43.71
N SER A 4 -27.95 -54.93 43.09
CA SER A 4 -27.82 -55.45 41.72
C SER A 4 -28.43 -56.87 41.57
N CYS A 5 -28.94 -57.24 40.38
CA CYS A 5 -28.50 -58.48 39.68
C CYS A 5 -28.94 -58.56 38.19
N LYS A 6 -28.55 -59.66 37.51
CA LYS A 6 -28.43 -59.87 36.05
C LYS A 6 -29.41 -60.92 35.46
N ARG A 7 -29.55 -60.88 34.11
CA ARG A 7 -29.95 -61.98 33.16
C ARG A 7 -31.44 -62.40 33.25
N ILE A 8 -32.07 -63.01 32.23
CA ILE A 8 -31.66 -64.11 31.31
C ILE A 8 -32.22 -63.92 29.88
N LEU A 9 -31.57 -64.54 28.88
CA LEU A 9 -31.99 -64.65 27.47
C LEU A 9 -32.24 -66.14 27.10
N PRO A 10 -33.20 -66.44 26.20
CA PRO A 10 -33.01 -67.47 25.16
C PRO A 10 -33.71 -67.13 23.80
N THR A 11 -33.54 -67.77 22.63
CA THR A 11 -32.46 -68.59 22.00
C THR A 11 -32.79 -68.80 20.49
N THR A 12 -31.81 -68.60 19.57
CA THR A 12 -31.67 -69.27 18.23
C THR A 12 -32.77 -69.08 17.15
N THR A 13 -32.54 -69.15 15.83
CA THR A 13 -31.57 -69.89 14.96
C THR A 13 -31.07 -69.02 13.76
N ALA A 14 -29.76 -68.92 13.47
CA ALA A 14 -28.93 -69.72 12.53
C ALA A 14 -29.39 -69.70 11.04
N ALA A 15 -28.74 -68.93 10.13
CA ALA A 15 -27.54 -69.24 9.30
C ALA A 15 -27.91 -69.79 7.89
N PRO A 16 -27.03 -69.84 6.83
CA PRO A 16 -25.63 -69.39 6.64
C PRO A 16 -25.54 -68.21 5.62
N GLY A 17 -24.41 -67.70 5.11
CA GLY A 17 -22.98 -67.96 5.31
C GLY A 17 -22.22 -68.17 3.99
N MET A 18 -21.43 -67.18 3.55
CA MET A 18 -20.40 -67.37 2.51
C MET A 18 -19.25 -66.38 2.68
N ARG A 19 -18.02 -66.90 2.78
CA ARG A 19 -16.77 -66.14 2.68
C ARG A 19 -16.11 -66.49 1.35
N ILE A 20 -15.58 -65.50 0.65
CA ILE A 20 -14.62 -65.73 -0.44
C ILE A 20 -13.34 -64.95 -0.10
N TRP A 21 -12.19 -65.55 -0.39
CA TRP A 21 -10.87 -65.09 0.05
C TRP A 21 -10.22 -64.10 -0.93
N LEU A 22 -9.33 -63.28 -0.36
CA LEU A 22 -8.16 -62.60 -0.93
C LEU A 22 -7.98 -62.57 -2.47
N GLN A 23 -7.60 -61.38 -2.97
CA GLN A 23 -6.22 -61.18 -3.44
C GLN A 23 -5.81 -59.71 -3.46
N SER A 24 -4.52 -59.46 -3.20
CA SER A 24 -3.88 -58.15 -3.18
C SER A 24 -2.94 -57.99 -4.37
N GLY A 25 -3.12 -56.93 -5.16
CA GLY A 25 -2.27 -56.56 -6.31
C GLY A 25 -2.42 -55.07 -6.66
N PRO A 26 -1.41 -54.40 -7.25
CA PRO A 26 -1.31 -52.94 -7.25
C PRO A 26 -1.87 -52.23 -8.50
N LEU A 27 -2.39 -51.01 -8.27
CA LEU A 27 -2.47 -49.80 -9.11
C LEU A 27 -2.64 -49.91 -10.64
N PRO A 28 -3.45 -49.00 -11.22
CA PRO A 28 -2.81 -47.96 -12.00
C PRO A 28 -3.20 -46.52 -11.62
N LEU A 29 -2.27 -45.61 -11.95
CA LEU A 29 -2.35 -44.17 -11.77
C LEU A 29 -3.50 -43.56 -12.60
N LEU A 30 -4.36 -42.74 -11.98
CA LEU A 30 -5.34 -41.90 -12.68
C LEU A 30 -5.02 -40.42 -12.40
N MET A 31 -4.08 -39.89 -13.19
CA MET A 31 -3.73 -38.47 -13.26
C MET A 31 -4.27 -37.89 -14.59
N LEU A 32 -4.54 -36.57 -14.60
CA LEU A 32 -5.14 -35.79 -15.71
C LEU A 32 -6.67 -36.02 -15.82
N PHE A 33 -7.57 -35.06 -15.66
CA PHE A 33 -7.56 -33.67 -16.16
C PHE A 33 -8.35 -32.72 -15.23
N SER A 34 -7.66 -31.99 -14.33
CA SER A 34 -8.19 -30.73 -13.82
C SER A 34 -7.80 -29.63 -14.79
N ALA A 35 -8.76 -29.21 -15.62
CA ALA A 35 -8.53 -28.22 -16.66
C ALA A 35 -7.97 -26.90 -16.11
N LEU A 36 -7.18 -26.22 -16.94
CA LEU A 36 -6.68 -24.87 -16.73
C LEU A 36 -7.82 -23.94 -16.28
N GLN A 37 -7.91 -23.68 -14.98
CA GLN A 37 -8.55 -22.46 -14.49
C GLN A 37 -7.55 -21.34 -14.77
N THR A 38 -7.57 -20.83 -16.00
CA THR A 38 -7.01 -19.50 -16.27
C THR A 38 -7.63 -18.55 -15.26
N PRO A 39 -6.84 -17.77 -14.50
CA PRO A 39 -7.43 -16.78 -13.61
C PRO A 39 -8.33 -15.90 -14.48
N THR A 40 -9.60 -15.76 -14.08
CA THR A 40 -10.53 -14.88 -14.74
C THR A 40 -9.93 -13.48 -14.70
N TRP A 41 -9.38 -13.06 -15.83
CA TRP A 41 -8.89 -11.71 -16.02
C TRP A 41 -10.10 -10.80 -15.90
N SER A 42 -10.33 -10.28 -14.69
CA SER A 42 -11.27 -9.20 -14.46
C SER A 42 -10.87 -8.09 -15.42
N SER A 43 -11.74 -7.79 -16.38
CA SER A 43 -11.53 -6.71 -17.32
C SER A 43 -11.41 -5.42 -16.52
N GLU A 44 -10.17 -4.98 -16.25
CA GLU A 44 -9.91 -3.66 -15.70
C GLU A 44 -10.55 -2.65 -16.65
N VAL A 45 -11.59 -1.99 -16.15
CA VAL A 45 -12.17 -0.84 -16.84
C VAL A 45 -11.08 0.22 -16.84
N ALA A 46 -10.46 0.44 -17.99
CA ALA A 46 -9.42 1.44 -18.15
C ALA A 46 -9.98 2.80 -17.76
N VAL A 47 -9.62 3.27 -16.56
CA VAL A 47 -10.02 4.58 -16.07
C VAL A 47 -9.30 5.61 -16.93
N ASN A 48 -10.05 6.30 -17.78
CA ASN A 48 -9.51 7.41 -18.55
C ASN A 48 -9.16 8.56 -17.59
N ILE A 49 -7.88 8.89 -17.50
CA ILE A 49 -7.39 10.00 -16.67
C ILE A 49 -7.21 11.20 -17.60
N ASP A 50 -8.06 12.22 -17.44
CA ASP A 50 -8.02 13.44 -18.27
C ASP A 50 -6.83 14.34 -17.89
N PHE A 51 -6.46 14.36 -16.61
CA PHE A 51 -5.32 15.14 -16.10
C PHE A 51 -4.44 14.28 -15.18
N ASP A 52 -3.38 13.70 -15.73
CA ASP A 52 -2.32 13.08 -14.93
C ASP A 52 -1.23 14.11 -14.62
N LEU A 53 -1.09 14.47 -13.34
CA LEU A 53 -0.15 15.48 -12.88
C LEU A 53 1.27 14.92 -12.65
N ALA A 54 1.44 13.59 -12.70
CA ALA A 54 2.74 12.93 -12.63
C ALA A 54 2.70 11.56 -13.35
N PRO A 55 2.55 11.50 -14.69
CA PRO A 55 2.34 10.25 -15.43
C PRO A 55 3.50 9.26 -15.32
N ASP A 56 4.71 9.77 -15.11
CA ASP A 56 5.94 9.01 -14.91
C ASP A 56 6.15 8.55 -13.44
N SER A 57 5.14 8.70 -12.57
CA SER A 57 5.28 8.42 -11.14
C SER A 57 5.26 6.94 -10.79
N PHE A 58 5.99 6.58 -9.74
CA PHE A 58 5.86 5.26 -9.11
C PHE A 58 4.71 5.28 -8.10
N ASP A 59 3.79 4.32 -8.20
CA ASP A 59 2.48 4.34 -7.54
C ASP A 59 2.04 2.97 -6.98
N ASP A 60 3.02 2.10 -6.68
CA ASP A 60 2.82 0.70 -6.26
C ASP A 60 2.01 0.58 -4.97
N GLN A 61 0.91 -0.18 -5.05
CA GLN A 61 0.00 -0.47 -3.94
C GLN A 61 0.42 -1.70 -3.11
N TYR A 62 1.38 -2.50 -3.57
CA TYR A 62 1.83 -3.75 -2.94
C TYR A 62 0.73 -4.79 -2.69
N GLN A 63 -0.30 -4.81 -3.53
CA GLN A 63 -1.45 -5.70 -3.42
C GLN A 63 -1.01 -7.17 -3.53
N GLY A 64 -1.29 -7.96 -2.49
CA GLY A 64 -0.95 -9.37 -2.42
C GLY A 64 0.51 -9.71 -2.10
N CYS A 65 1.39 -8.72 -1.90
CA CYS A 65 2.82 -8.94 -1.63
C CYS A 65 3.39 -8.20 -0.40
N SER A 66 2.60 -7.35 0.26
CA SER A 66 3.01 -6.62 1.47
C SER A 66 3.71 -7.50 2.53
N PRO A 67 3.17 -8.67 2.95
CA PRO A 67 3.85 -9.55 3.91
C PRO A 67 5.25 -10.00 3.46
N GLN A 68 5.40 -10.38 2.19
CA GLN A 68 6.67 -10.85 1.61
C GLN A 68 7.66 -9.68 1.45
N VAL A 69 7.19 -8.48 1.14
CA VAL A 69 8.05 -7.28 1.12
C VAL A 69 8.54 -6.98 2.54
N MET A 70 7.66 -6.97 3.55
CA MET A 70 8.06 -6.78 4.96
C MET A 70 9.06 -7.84 5.45
N GLU A 71 8.86 -9.11 5.11
CA GLU A 71 9.79 -10.19 5.44
C GLU A 71 11.19 -9.93 4.84
N LYS A 72 11.26 -9.50 3.58
CA LYS A 72 12.55 -9.24 2.92
C LYS A 72 13.21 -7.94 3.37
N LEU A 73 12.42 -6.93 3.73
CA LEU A 73 12.94 -5.67 4.28
C LEU A 73 13.42 -5.80 5.73
N SER A 74 12.96 -6.80 6.49
CA SER A 74 13.44 -7.08 7.86
C SER A 74 14.66 -8.01 7.91
N GLN A 75 14.79 -8.94 6.94
CA GLN A 75 15.93 -9.87 6.85
C GLN A 75 17.22 -9.23 6.30
N GLY A 76 17.13 -8.08 5.63
CA GLY A 76 18.25 -7.47 4.91
C GLY A 76 18.65 -6.08 5.41
N ASP A 77 19.89 -5.70 5.14
CA ASP A 77 20.42 -4.33 5.29
C ASP A 77 19.90 -3.35 4.21
N TYR A 78 18.70 -3.59 3.66
CA TYR A 78 18.17 -2.87 2.49
C TYR A 78 18.09 -1.36 2.74
N PHE A 79 17.60 -0.99 3.92
CA PHE A 79 17.54 0.40 4.36
C PHE A 79 18.95 1.02 4.50
N ALA A 80 19.88 0.33 5.15
CA ALA A 80 21.25 0.81 5.30
C ALA A 80 21.99 0.95 3.96
N LYS A 81 21.70 0.07 2.98
CA LYS A 81 22.18 0.19 1.59
C LYS A 81 21.61 1.40 0.87
N GLU A 82 20.31 1.65 0.99
CA GLU A 82 19.64 2.82 0.41
C GLU A 82 20.17 4.14 1.02
N LEU A 83 20.35 4.17 2.34
CA LEU A 83 20.82 5.35 3.08
C LEU A 83 22.28 5.76 2.79
N LYS A 84 23.16 4.83 2.39
CA LYS A 84 24.58 5.13 2.10
C LYS A 84 24.77 6.21 1.03
N VAL A 85 23.76 6.42 0.18
CA VAL A 85 23.79 7.42 -0.90
C VAL A 85 23.37 8.82 -0.42
N TYR A 86 22.56 8.95 0.66
CA TYR A 86 21.92 10.22 1.05
C TYR A 86 22.06 10.55 2.55
N ARG A 87 23.14 11.26 2.91
CA ARG A 87 23.43 11.68 4.29
C ARG A 87 22.28 12.42 4.98
N ASN A 88 21.56 13.29 4.25
CA ASN A 88 20.45 14.06 4.84
C ASN A 88 19.26 13.15 5.20
N TYR A 89 18.88 12.24 4.30
CA TYR A 89 17.79 11.28 4.50
C TYR A 89 18.08 10.35 5.69
N HIS A 90 19.31 9.84 5.83
CA HIS A 90 19.74 9.08 7.01
C HIS A 90 19.55 9.86 8.31
N ARG A 91 20.03 11.11 8.36
CA ARG A 91 19.91 11.96 9.56
C ARG A 91 18.46 12.24 9.92
N VAL A 92 17.61 12.51 8.93
CA VAL A 92 16.17 12.77 9.14
C VAL A 92 15.47 11.51 9.66
N TRP A 93 15.79 10.33 9.14
CA TRP A 93 15.24 9.08 9.66
C TRP A 93 15.68 8.77 11.08
N ALA A 94 16.96 8.95 11.40
CA ALA A 94 17.46 8.77 12.76
C ALA A 94 16.74 9.72 13.74
N ASN A 95 16.60 11.00 13.36
CA ASN A 95 15.88 11.98 14.17
C ASN A 95 14.40 11.59 14.35
N ALA A 96 13.70 11.19 13.28
CA ALA A 96 12.30 10.75 13.34
C ALA A 96 12.12 9.50 14.22
N HIS A 97 13.10 8.59 14.23
CA HIS A 97 13.12 7.44 15.15
C HIS A 97 13.26 7.88 16.61
N PHE A 98 14.17 8.80 16.93
CA PHE A 98 14.27 9.38 18.28
C PHE A 98 12.99 10.15 18.68
N THR A 99 12.40 10.92 17.76
CA THR A 99 11.11 11.59 17.99
C THR A 99 10.02 10.58 18.35
N TRP A 100 9.89 9.49 17.57
CA TRP A 100 8.91 8.44 17.85
C TRP A 100 9.10 7.81 19.24
N LEU A 101 10.34 7.44 19.61
CA LEU A 101 10.63 6.84 20.91
C LEU A 101 10.25 7.76 22.09
N ASN A 102 10.42 9.07 21.94
CA ASN A 102 10.08 10.06 22.98
C ASN A 102 8.57 10.33 23.12
N GLN A 103 7.76 9.94 22.14
CA GLN A 103 6.30 10.17 22.12
C GLN A 103 5.50 8.87 21.99
N ALA A 104 6.13 7.71 22.19
CA ALA A 104 5.60 6.41 21.79
C ALA A 104 4.18 6.17 22.32
N LYS A 105 3.23 6.05 21.39
CA LYS A 105 1.84 5.67 21.64
C LYS A 105 1.60 4.24 21.17
N ASP A 106 0.48 3.68 21.61
CA ASP A 106 -0.05 2.46 21.00
C ASP A 106 -0.23 2.66 19.49
N LEU A 107 0.20 1.67 18.73
CA LEU A 107 0.02 1.61 17.28
C LEU A 107 -1.10 0.61 16.93
N PRO A 108 -1.75 0.77 15.76
CA PRO A 108 -2.61 -0.28 15.21
C PRO A 108 -1.89 -1.63 15.25
N LYS A 109 -2.59 -2.71 15.59
CA LYS A 109 -2.01 -4.04 15.87
C LYS A 109 -1.01 -4.56 14.81
N ASN A 110 -1.24 -4.23 13.54
CA ASN A 110 -0.42 -4.67 12.40
C ASN A 110 0.65 -3.65 11.98
N MET A 111 0.67 -2.46 12.58
CA MET A 111 1.57 -1.35 12.27
C MET A 111 2.82 -1.41 13.14
N THR A 112 3.99 -1.27 12.52
CA THR A 112 5.28 -1.31 13.21
C THR A 112 5.84 0.09 13.48
N VAL A 113 6.81 0.20 14.40
CA VAL A 113 7.59 1.42 14.63
C VAL A 113 8.14 2.01 13.31
N THR A 114 8.58 1.17 12.37
CA THR A 114 9.07 1.60 11.05
C THR A 114 8.03 2.37 10.23
N HIS A 115 6.75 1.97 10.31
CA HIS A 115 5.66 2.69 9.65
C HIS A 115 5.43 4.08 10.29
N ALA A 116 5.46 4.16 11.62
CA ALA A 116 5.31 5.42 12.35
C ALA A 116 6.48 6.38 12.05
N VAL A 117 7.71 5.85 11.98
CA VAL A 117 8.89 6.63 11.60
C VAL A 117 8.84 7.08 10.13
N ALA A 118 8.33 6.25 9.20
CA ALA A 118 8.15 6.64 7.81
C ALA A 118 7.18 7.82 7.65
N ILE A 119 6.06 7.83 8.39
CA ILE A 119 5.16 8.99 8.48
C ILE A 119 5.91 10.21 8.99
N LEU A 120 6.60 10.12 10.13
CA LEU A 120 7.35 11.23 10.72
C LEU A 120 8.42 11.80 9.77
N VAL A 121 9.13 10.94 9.05
CA VAL A 121 10.10 11.36 8.02
C VAL A 121 9.44 12.18 6.92
N TYR A 122 8.27 11.75 6.45
CA TYR A 122 7.52 12.44 5.40
C TYR A 122 6.89 13.76 5.89
N THR A 123 6.26 13.78 7.06
CA THR A 123 5.54 14.98 7.55
C THR A 123 6.46 16.06 8.14
N SER A 124 7.60 15.66 8.70
CA SER A 124 8.41 16.56 9.55
C SER A 124 9.63 17.16 8.86
N ASN A 125 9.95 16.75 7.62
CA ASN A 125 11.10 17.30 6.89
C ASN A 125 10.78 17.66 5.43
N ASN A 126 10.70 18.97 5.15
CA ASN A 126 10.40 19.47 3.81
C ASN A 126 11.45 19.08 2.76
N SER A 127 12.74 18.97 3.11
CA SER A 127 13.79 18.58 2.15
C SER A 127 13.65 17.13 1.71
N VAL A 128 13.53 16.20 2.67
CA VAL A 128 13.33 14.77 2.33
C VAL A 128 12.01 14.57 1.58
N ARG A 129 10.92 15.24 1.98
CA ARG A 129 9.66 15.21 1.23
C ARG A 129 9.82 15.71 -0.22
N THR A 130 10.54 16.80 -0.43
CA THR A 130 10.80 17.36 -1.77
C THR A 130 11.65 16.43 -2.64
N ASP A 131 12.72 15.86 -2.08
CA ASP A 131 13.61 14.95 -2.79
C ASP A 131 12.90 13.62 -3.11
N PHE A 132 12.05 13.13 -2.19
CA PHE A 132 11.19 11.97 -2.39
C PHE A 132 10.19 12.16 -3.53
N THR A 133 9.41 13.25 -3.50
CA THR A 133 8.46 13.60 -4.59
C THR A 133 9.18 13.75 -5.93
N ARG A 134 10.36 14.40 -5.97
CA ARG A 134 11.15 14.53 -7.20
C ARG A 134 11.62 13.17 -7.73
N ALA A 135 12.07 12.27 -6.85
CA ALA A 135 12.50 10.93 -7.23
C ALA A 135 11.31 10.08 -7.71
N MET A 136 10.17 10.13 -7.01
CA MET A 136 8.95 9.42 -7.39
C MET A 136 8.47 9.82 -8.78
N ALA A 137 8.44 11.12 -9.10
CA ALA A 137 7.92 11.68 -10.36
C ALA A 137 8.63 11.21 -11.65
N SER A 138 9.70 10.41 -11.56
CA SER A 138 10.32 9.74 -12.70
C SER A 138 10.53 8.24 -12.51
N ALA A 139 10.28 7.70 -11.32
CA ALA A 139 10.58 6.32 -10.96
C ALA A 139 9.66 5.31 -11.67
N GLY A 140 8.47 5.73 -12.08
CA GLY A 140 7.50 4.92 -12.83
C GLY A 140 7.78 4.78 -14.33
N ARG A 141 8.75 5.52 -14.89
CA ARG A 141 9.11 5.43 -16.33
C ARG A 141 9.42 4.02 -16.81
N SER A 142 10.05 3.21 -15.96
CA SER A 142 10.30 1.80 -16.25
C SER A 142 10.71 1.02 -15.00
N PRO A 143 10.55 -0.32 -15.01
CA PRO A 143 11.16 -1.22 -14.02
C PRO A 143 12.65 -0.97 -13.78
N GLN A 144 13.39 -0.56 -14.81
CA GLN A 144 14.82 -0.30 -14.76
C GLN A 144 15.14 1.04 -14.09
N GLN A 145 14.38 2.10 -14.40
CA GLN A 145 14.47 3.40 -13.74
C GLN A 145 14.15 3.29 -12.25
N TYR A 146 13.07 2.57 -11.90
CA TYR A 146 12.75 2.22 -10.51
C TYR A 146 13.92 1.49 -9.84
N LYS A 147 14.43 0.42 -10.46
CA LYS A 147 15.49 -0.41 -9.89
C LYS A 147 16.76 0.39 -9.59
N HIS A 148 17.23 1.20 -10.54
CA HIS A 148 18.55 1.82 -10.49
C HIS A 148 18.59 3.26 -9.94
N SER A 149 17.51 4.04 -10.06
CA SER A 149 17.53 5.48 -9.74
C SER A 149 16.56 5.91 -8.64
N PHE A 150 15.57 5.08 -8.28
CA PHE A 150 14.67 5.39 -7.17
C PHE A 150 15.27 4.93 -5.84
N HIS A 151 15.83 5.85 -5.06
CA HIS A 151 16.51 5.55 -3.78
C HIS A 151 15.66 5.88 -2.55
N PHE A 152 14.34 5.72 -2.68
CA PHE A 152 13.36 5.86 -1.59
C PHE A 152 12.40 4.66 -1.56
N LYS A 153 12.86 3.48 -1.97
CA LYS A 153 12.06 2.25 -2.00
C LYS A 153 11.56 1.89 -0.61
N TYR A 154 12.39 2.10 0.42
CA TYR A 154 12.04 1.81 1.81
C TYR A 154 10.97 2.79 2.32
N LEU A 155 11.17 4.10 2.12
CA LEU A 155 10.18 5.13 2.49
C LEU A 155 8.86 4.94 1.74
N HIS A 156 8.89 4.71 0.42
CA HIS A 156 7.69 4.49 -0.38
C HIS A 156 6.87 3.32 0.16
N TYR A 157 7.51 2.17 0.39
CA TYR A 157 6.83 1.00 0.91
C TYR A 157 6.17 1.28 2.26
N TYR A 158 6.94 1.71 3.26
CA TYR A 158 6.42 1.92 4.61
C TYR A 158 5.41 3.06 4.70
N LEU A 159 5.48 4.07 3.83
CA LEU A 159 4.48 5.14 3.77
C LEU A 159 3.17 4.65 3.12
N THR A 160 3.25 3.87 2.03
CA THR A 160 2.07 3.23 1.41
C THR A 160 1.37 2.31 2.41
N SER A 161 2.10 1.36 3.01
CA SER A 161 1.51 0.39 3.94
C SER A 161 1.04 1.04 5.24
N ALA A 162 1.65 2.15 5.69
CA ALA A 162 1.15 2.88 6.86
C ALA A 162 -0.24 3.48 6.62
N ILE A 163 -0.46 4.12 5.46
CA ILE A 163 -1.78 4.67 5.09
C ILE A 163 -2.81 3.53 4.98
N GLN A 164 -2.44 2.40 4.37
CA GLN A 164 -3.31 1.23 4.26
C GLN A 164 -3.70 0.67 5.64
N LEU A 165 -2.74 0.47 6.55
CA LEU A 165 -2.97 -0.08 7.89
C LEU A 165 -3.79 0.86 8.79
N LEU A 166 -3.57 2.18 8.71
CA LEU A 166 -4.41 3.17 9.40
C LEU A 166 -5.86 3.11 8.89
N ARG A 167 -6.05 2.96 7.57
CA ARG A 167 -7.40 2.80 6.99
C ARG A 167 -8.07 1.48 7.35
N GLU A 168 -7.33 0.37 7.39
CA GLU A 168 -7.84 -0.91 7.91
C GLU A 168 -8.35 -0.75 9.36
N GLU A 169 -7.58 -0.06 10.20
CA GLU A 169 -7.97 0.17 11.59
C GLU A 169 -9.24 1.04 11.71
N MET A 170 -9.35 2.11 10.92
CA MET A 170 -10.57 2.94 10.85
C MET A 170 -11.80 2.14 10.43
N VAL A 171 -11.66 1.23 9.44
CA VAL A 171 -12.75 0.33 9.02
C VAL A 171 -13.17 -0.57 10.19
N MET A 172 -12.20 -1.12 10.94
CA MET A 172 -12.49 -1.95 12.12
C MET A 172 -13.12 -1.16 13.28
N LYS A 173 -12.86 0.15 13.38
CA LYS A 173 -13.45 1.07 14.38
C LYS A 173 -14.83 1.64 13.94
N ASN A 174 -15.27 1.42 12.70
CA ASN A 174 -16.44 2.07 12.07
C ASN A 174 -16.32 3.61 11.98
N ASP A 175 -15.10 4.13 11.82
CA ASP A 175 -14.85 5.57 11.66
C ASP A 175 -15.22 6.10 10.26
N SER A 176 -15.23 7.42 10.09
CA SER A 176 -15.45 8.07 8.79
C SER A 176 -14.37 7.65 7.78
N LEU A 177 -14.77 6.91 6.75
CA LEU A 177 -13.86 6.35 5.75
C LEU A 177 -13.34 7.37 4.72
N CYS A 178 -13.92 8.57 4.69
CA CYS A 178 -13.55 9.65 3.79
C CYS A 178 -13.43 10.98 4.55
N PHE A 179 -12.65 11.92 4.01
CA PHE A 179 -12.36 13.23 4.60
C PHE A 179 -12.43 14.34 3.56
N GLU A 180 -13.05 15.47 3.91
CA GLU A 180 -12.77 16.74 3.24
C GLU A 180 -11.42 17.28 3.74
N VAL A 181 -10.53 17.58 2.79
CA VAL A 181 -9.18 18.09 3.04
C VAL A 181 -8.82 19.17 2.02
N HIS A 182 -7.81 19.97 2.34
CA HIS A 182 -7.35 21.09 1.52
C HIS A 182 -5.89 20.92 1.10
N HIS A 183 -5.59 21.33 -0.14
CA HIS A 183 -4.26 21.26 -0.74
C HIS A 183 -4.03 22.46 -1.69
N GLU A 184 -2.79 22.90 -1.82
CA GLU A 184 -2.38 24.00 -2.71
C GLU A 184 -1.21 23.59 -3.63
N MET A 185 -1.32 23.93 -4.91
CA MET A 185 -0.25 23.75 -5.91
C MET A 185 0.24 25.10 -6.42
N LYS A 186 1.39 25.54 -5.91
CA LYS A 186 2.00 26.84 -6.24
C LYS A 186 2.65 26.83 -7.62
N GLY A 187 2.48 27.93 -8.36
CA GLY A 187 3.01 28.11 -9.71
C GLY A 187 2.27 27.34 -10.80
N ILE A 188 1.18 26.62 -10.46
CA ILE A 188 0.42 25.78 -11.38
C ILE A 188 -1.02 26.28 -11.46
N TYR A 189 -1.50 26.50 -12.68
CA TYR A 189 -2.88 26.85 -13.00
C TYR A 189 -3.51 25.66 -13.72
N LEU A 190 -4.25 24.83 -12.98
CA LEU A 190 -4.94 23.68 -13.57
C LEU A 190 -6.33 24.10 -14.05
N GLU A 191 -6.55 24.04 -15.36
CA GLU A 191 -7.83 24.34 -16.02
C GLU A 191 -8.57 23.05 -16.35
N ALA A 192 -9.10 22.40 -15.30
CA ALA A 192 -9.89 21.19 -15.43
C ALA A 192 -11.39 21.48 -15.57
N TYR A 193 -12.10 20.64 -16.33
CA TYR A 193 -13.54 20.74 -16.54
C TYR A 193 -14.33 19.82 -15.60
N ARG A 194 -15.61 20.16 -15.36
CA ARG A 194 -16.49 19.34 -14.51
C ARG A 194 -16.65 17.94 -15.09
N GLY A 195 -16.42 16.92 -14.26
CA GLY A 195 -16.49 15.52 -14.64
C GLY A 195 -15.16 14.89 -15.01
N ALA A 196 -14.10 15.69 -15.26
CA ALA A 196 -12.76 15.19 -15.55
C ALA A 196 -12.19 14.37 -14.39
N ILE A 197 -11.36 13.36 -14.72
CA ILE A 197 -10.61 12.54 -13.77
C ILE A 197 -9.17 13.06 -13.67
N ILE A 198 -8.73 13.31 -12.44
CA ILE A 198 -7.39 13.80 -12.09
C ILE A 198 -6.65 12.73 -11.29
N ARG A 199 -5.39 12.43 -11.65
CA ARG A 199 -4.45 11.67 -10.82
C ARG A 199 -3.31 12.59 -10.41
N PHE A 200 -3.04 12.70 -9.10
CA PHE A 200 -1.88 13.45 -8.61
C PHE A 200 -0.57 12.69 -8.79
N GLY A 201 -0.62 11.35 -8.75
CA GLY A 201 0.53 10.46 -8.93
C GLY A 201 1.59 10.56 -7.82
N GLN A 202 1.36 11.35 -6.78
CA GLN A 202 2.28 11.63 -5.67
C GLN A 202 1.52 11.54 -4.34
N PHE A 203 2.22 11.21 -3.26
CA PHE A 203 1.63 11.39 -1.92
C PHE A 203 1.31 12.87 -1.71
N LEU A 204 0.10 13.17 -1.26
CA LEU A 204 -0.26 14.50 -0.80
C LEU A 204 -0.25 14.54 0.72
N SER A 205 0.32 15.61 1.27
CA SER A 205 0.07 16.03 2.65
C SER A 205 -0.94 17.17 2.56
N THR A 206 -2.07 17.00 3.26
CA THR A 206 -3.27 17.83 3.11
C THR A 206 -3.82 18.23 4.48
N SER A 207 -4.41 19.43 4.57
CA SER A 207 -4.93 19.98 5.82
C SER A 207 -6.41 19.62 6.00
N ARG A 208 -6.83 19.22 7.21
CA ARG A 208 -8.26 19.13 7.57
C ARG A 208 -8.90 20.50 7.83
N LEU A 209 -8.08 21.48 8.20
CA LEU A 209 -8.53 22.86 8.40
C LEU A 209 -8.62 23.55 7.04
N LYS A 210 -9.78 24.16 6.76
CA LYS A 210 -9.94 25.09 5.66
C LYS A 210 -9.03 26.28 5.87
N GLU A 211 -7.91 26.29 5.15
CA GLU A 211 -6.99 27.42 5.10
C GLU A 211 -7.79 28.68 4.76
N ALA A 212 -7.88 29.61 5.72
CA ALA A 212 -8.95 30.59 5.75
C ALA A 212 -8.76 31.71 4.71
N ALA A 213 -9.14 31.42 3.46
CA ALA A 213 -9.34 32.34 2.33
C ALA A 213 -8.18 33.27 1.93
N GLN A 214 -6.99 33.17 2.55
CA GLN A 214 -5.99 34.24 2.54
C GLN A 214 -4.63 33.84 1.94
N LYS A 215 -4.64 33.65 0.61
CA LYS A 215 -4.00 34.59 -0.34
C LYS A 215 -4.08 33.99 -1.73
N PHE A 216 -5.06 34.41 -2.52
CA PHE A 216 -5.04 34.22 -3.96
C PHE A 216 -3.76 34.87 -4.54
N GLY A 217 -2.81 34.01 -4.88
CA GLY A 217 -1.60 34.26 -5.67
C GLY A 217 -1.51 33.18 -6.76
N ASN A 218 -0.41 33.12 -7.50
CA ASN A 218 -0.29 32.28 -8.69
C ASN A 218 -0.28 30.76 -8.35
N GLN A 219 -1.46 30.16 -8.10
CA GLN A 219 -1.61 28.79 -7.63
C GLN A 219 -3.01 28.22 -7.93
N THR A 220 -3.13 26.89 -7.84
CA THR A 220 -4.42 26.17 -7.80
C THR A 220 -4.71 25.70 -6.38
N LEU A 221 -5.92 25.96 -5.90
CA LEU A 221 -6.43 25.49 -4.61
C LEU A 221 -7.38 24.29 -4.81
N PHE A 222 -7.28 23.30 -3.94
CA PHE A 222 -8.10 22.09 -4.01
C PHE A 222 -8.88 21.90 -2.71
N THR A 223 -10.19 21.64 -2.83
CA THR A 223 -10.99 20.98 -1.79
C THR A 223 -11.19 19.54 -2.23
N ILE A 224 -10.59 18.59 -1.53
CA ILE A 224 -10.54 17.17 -1.92
C ILE A 224 -11.36 16.36 -0.93
N PHE A 225 -12.31 15.57 -1.42
CA PHE A 225 -12.99 14.53 -0.65
C PHE A 225 -12.28 13.19 -0.91
N THR A 226 -11.25 12.89 -0.13
CA THR A 226 -10.45 11.66 -0.23
C THR A 226 -11.11 10.52 0.54
N CYS A 227 -11.08 9.32 -0.03
CA CYS A 227 -11.53 8.09 0.61
C CYS A 227 -10.41 7.04 0.74
N LEU A 228 -9.21 7.30 0.19
CA LEU A 228 -8.02 6.45 0.38
C LEU A 228 -6.95 7.08 1.27
N GLY A 229 -7.10 8.36 1.64
CA GLY A 229 -6.23 9.03 2.59
C GLY A 229 -6.47 8.63 4.05
N ALA A 230 -5.43 8.75 4.87
CA ALA A 230 -5.46 8.46 6.30
C ALA A 230 -5.03 9.68 7.14
N PRO A 231 -5.72 10.00 8.24
CA PRO A 231 -5.26 11.01 9.19
C PRO A 231 -4.04 10.48 9.94
N VAL A 232 -2.98 11.27 10.04
CA VAL A 232 -1.73 10.86 10.71
C VAL A 232 -1.47 11.56 12.04
N GLN A 233 -2.45 12.28 12.57
CA GLN A 233 -2.41 13.06 13.82
C GLN A 233 -2.00 12.26 15.08
N GLU A 234 -2.18 10.94 15.08
CA GLU A 234 -1.73 10.10 16.20
C GLU A 234 -0.20 9.94 16.20
N VAL A 235 0.41 9.93 15.01
CA VAL A 235 1.85 9.72 14.78
C VAL A 235 2.60 11.03 14.58
N SER A 236 2.00 11.98 13.86
CA SER A 236 2.56 13.31 13.58
C SER A 236 1.81 14.35 14.41
N LEU A 237 2.52 15.35 14.97
CA LEU A 237 1.90 16.44 15.75
C LEU A 237 1.08 17.44 14.90
N LYS A 238 0.82 17.11 13.64
CA LYS A 238 0.08 17.94 12.70
C LYS A 238 -1.25 17.27 12.33
N GLU A 239 -2.29 18.07 12.15
CA GLU A 239 -3.60 17.64 11.64
C GLU A 239 -3.58 17.45 10.10
N GLU A 240 -2.60 16.66 9.63
CA GLU A 240 -2.46 16.27 8.23
C GLU A 240 -3.21 14.96 7.94
N VAL A 241 -3.86 14.90 6.77
CA VAL A 241 -4.29 13.66 6.12
C VAL A 241 -3.32 13.37 4.98
N LEU A 242 -2.78 12.16 4.94
CA LEU A 242 -1.92 11.70 3.86
C LEU A 242 -2.74 10.96 2.82
N VAL A 243 -2.72 11.46 1.59
CA VAL A 243 -3.39 10.87 0.42
C VAL A 243 -2.36 10.04 -0.37
N PRO A 244 -2.65 8.79 -0.74
CA PRO A 244 -1.72 7.95 -1.49
C PRO A 244 -1.64 8.34 -2.98
N PRO A 245 -0.51 8.02 -3.68
CA PRO A 245 -0.27 8.45 -5.07
C PRO A 245 -1.24 7.86 -6.10
N TYR A 246 -1.91 6.77 -5.76
CA TYR A 246 -2.78 5.98 -6.63
C TYR A 246 -4.27 6.37 -6.54
N GLU A 247 -4.67 7.29 -5.66
CA GLU A 247 -6.07 7.76 -5.64
C GLU A 247 -6.36 8.66 -6.85
N VAL A 248 -7.47 8.40 -7.54
CA VAL A 248 -7.97 9.22 -8.65
C VAL A 248 -9.22 9.99 -8.22
N PHE A 249 -9.39 11.18 -8.77
CA PHE A 249 -10.41 12.13 -8.32
C PHE A 249 -11.23 12.71 -9.47
N LYS A 250 -12.54 12.76 -9.31
CA LYS A 250 -13.46 13.43 -10.24
C LYS A 250 -13.64 14.89 -9.85
N VAL A 251 -13.53 15.80 -10.82
CA VAL A 251 -13.88 17.23 -10.64
C VAL A 251 -15.40 17.35 -10.51
N VAL A 252 -15.89 17.75 -9.33
CA VAL A 252 -17.33 17.93 -9.07
C VAL A 252 -17.76 19.40 -9.16
N ASN A 253 -16.85 20.33 -8.87
CA ASN A 253 -17.06 21.78 -8.96
C ASN A 253 -15.73 22.50 -9.22
N MET A 254 -15.78 23.73 -9.71
CA MET A 254 -14.62 24.52 -10.12
C MET A 254 -14.95 26.01 -10.18
N SER A 255 -13.95 26.87 -9.95
CA SER A 255 -14.03 28.29 -10.27
C SER A 255 -12.65 28.82 -10.70
N SER A 256 -12.62 29.71 -11.67
CA SER A 256 -11.40 30.42 -12.07
C SER A 256 -11.46 31.86 -11.60
N HIS A 257 -10.36 32.36 -11.06
CA HIS A 257 -10.19 33.76 -10.67
C HIS A 257 -8.88 34.30 -11.27
N PRO A 258 -8.75 35.62 -11.50
CA PRO A 258 -7.52 36.24 -12.05
C PRO A 258 -6.25 36.01 -11.22
N ARG A 259 -6.40 35.47 -10.00
CA ARG A 259 -5.32 35.18 -9.04
C ARG A 259 -5.32 33.71 -8.59
N GLY A 260 -5.75 32.79 -9.45
CA GLY A 260 -5.69 31.34 -9.20
C GLY A 260 -7.01 30.61 -9.45
N ASN A 261 -6.91 29.31 -9.69
CA ASN A 261 -8.07 28.42 -9.87
C ASN A 261 -8.41 27.71 -8.55
N TRP A 262 -9.68 27.36 -8.37
CA TRP A 262 -10.13 26.45 -7.31
C TRP A 262 -10.89 25.26 -7.92
N LEU A 263 -10.57 24.06 -7.45
CA LEU A 263 -11.18 22.81 -7.87
C LEU A 263 -11.73 22.04 -6.65
N GLN A 264 -12.96 21.55 -6.76
CA GLN A 264 -13.54 20.60 -5.81
C GLN A 264 -13.48 19.20 -6.41
N LEU A 265 -12.82 18.29 -5.69
CA LEU A 265 -12.49 16.95 -6.13
C LEU A 265 -13.18 15.92 -5.25
N GLN A 266 -13.68 14.84 -5.84
CA GLN A 266 -14.26 13.70 -5.12
C GLN A 266 -13.53 12.41 -5.50
N SER A 267 -13.19 11.57 -4.52
CA SER A 267 -12.59 10.26 -4.75
C SER A 267 -13.40 9.44 -5.78
N ALA A 268 -12.70 8.91 -6.77
CA ALA A 268 -13.26 8.15 -7.89
C ALA A 268 -12.65 6.73 -8.00
N GLY A 269 -11.95 6.27 -6.96
CA GLY A 269 -11.28 4.98 -6.89
C GLY A 269 -9.75 5.11 -6.92
N ASN A 270 -9.07 4.06 -7.38
CA ASN A 270 -7.63 3.99 -7.52
C ASN A 270 -7.17 3.43 -8.87
N VAL A 271 -5.97 3.84 -9.28
CA VAL A 271 -5.24 3.30 -10.44
C VAL A 271 -3.76 3.24 -10.07
N SER A 272 -3.09 2.13 -10.37
CA SER A 272 -1.62 2.01 -10.27
C SER A 272 -1.05 1.40 -11.54
N ALA A 273 0.03 1.98 -12.06
CA ALA A 273 0.81 1.38 -13.14
C ALA A 273 1.70 0.22 -12.64
N TYR A 274 2.04 0.20 -11.33
CA TYR A 274 2.88 -0.83 -10.73
C TYR A 274 2.17 -1.65 -9.66
N ASN A 275 2.51 -2.93 -9.60
CA ASN A 275 2.26 -3.77 -8.43
C ASN A 275 3.49 -4.64 -8.11
N CYS A 276 3.87 -4.68 -6.82
CA CYS A 276 4.90 -5.54 -6.24
C CYS A 276 6.30 -5.40 -6.88
N GLN A 277 6.64 -4.21 -7.37
CA GLN A 277 7.89 -3.95 -8.08
C GLN A 277 9.11 -4.01 -7.15
N LEU A 278 8.94 -3.65 -5.87
CA LEU A 278 9.98 -3.81 -4.85
C LEU A 278 10.38 -5.28 -4.66
N LEU A 279 9.39 -6.18 -4.57
CA LEU A 279 9.64 -7.61 -4.39
C LEU A 279 10.41 -8.20 -5.59
N LYS A 280 10.00 -7.84 -6.82
CA LYS A 280 10.69 -8.24 -8.06
C LYS A 280 12.17 -7.79 -8.07
N VAL A 281 12.45 -6.57 -7.63
CA VAL A 281 13.83 -6.04 -7.53
C VAL A 281 14.65 -6.78 -6.47
N ILE A 282 14.07 -7.02 -5.27
CA ILE A 282 14.76 -7.77 -4.20
C ILE A 282 15.13 -9.17 -4.68
N GLN A 283 14.18 -9.91 -5.26
CA GLN A 283 14.41 -11.27 -5.77
C GLN A 283 15.51 -11.31 -6.84
N ALA A 284 15.51 -10.35 -7.79
CA ALA A 284 16.55 -10.26 -8.81
C ALA A 284 17.95 -10.00 -8.23
N ILE A 285 18.06 -9.21 -7.15
CA ILE A 285 19.34 -8.98 -6.45
C ILE A 285 19.80 -10.27 -5.75
N SER A 286 18.90 -10.97 -5.04
CA SER A 286 19.23 -12.24 -4.37
C SER A 286 19.69 -13.33 -5.35
N ILE A 287 19.07 -13.40 -6.54
CA ILE A 287 19.49 -14.29 -7.63
C ILE A 287 20.91 -13.92 -8.10
N SER A 288 21.14 -12.64 -8.43
CA SER A 288 22.45 -12.16 -8.89
C SER A 288 23.57 -12.44 -7.88
N GLN A 289 23.31 -12.29 -6.58
CA GLN A 289 24.28 -12.61 -5.53
C GLN A 289 24.59 -14.12 -5.41
N ARG A 290 23.60 -14.99 -5.58
CA ARG A 290 23.82 -16.45 -5.58
C ARG A 290 24.64 -16.91 -6.77
N PHE A 291 24.38 -16.38 -7.97
CA PHE A 291 25.15 -16.73 -9.17
C PHE A 291 26.52 -16.06 -9.22
N GLY A 292 26.67 -14.83 -8.73
CA GLY A 292 27.97 -14.15 -8.62
C GLY A 292 28.92 -14.82 -7.63
N ALA A 293 28.41 -15.47 -6.59
CA ALA A 293 29.20 -16.28 -5.65
C ALA A 293 29.59 -17.67 -6.20
N ALA A 294 29.02 -18.09 -7.34
CA ALA A 294 29.26 -19.40 -7.96
C ALA A 294 30.31 -19.36 -9.08
N VAL A 295 30.96 -18.21 -9.32
CA VAL A 295 31.97 -18.03 -10.38
C VAL A 295 33.28 -17.48 -9.78
N LEU A 296 33.97 -18.35 -9.02
CA LEU A 296 35.40 -18.22 -8.70
C LEU A 296 36.01 -19.64 -8.65
N PRO A 297 36.79 -20.05 -9.66
CA PRO A 297 37.81 -21.09 -9.52
C PRO A 297 39.07 -20.55 -8.83
#